data_AF-A0A6J2YIJ4-F1
#
_entry.id   AF-A0A6J2YIJ4-F1
#
_cell.length_a   1.000
_cell.length_b   1.000
_cell.length_c   1.000
_cell.angle_alpha   90.00
_cell.angle_beta   90.00
_cell.angle_gamma   90.00
#
_symmetry.space_group_name_H-M   'P 1'
#
loop_
_entity.id
_entity.type
_entity.pdbx_description
1 polymer ?
#
loop_
_entity_poly.entity_id
_entity_poly.type
_entity_poly.pdbx_seq_one_letter_code
_entity_poly.pdbx_strand_id
1 'polypeptide(L)'
;MKSSVVLLFCFLGLVLCDIPDIDEDEFFTLVMSVPHRERYLFLKEHILQGGKLYSTGYSEEDLDDNSKISIQIYKFLYNSDADLDEIVSDLQVDDTVCLPVIGCIDPGDSAVRPT
;
A
#
# COMPACT_ATOMS: atom_id res chain seq x y z
N MET A 1 -54.49 20.40 -14.45
CA MET A 1 -53.32 20.80 -15.24
C MET A 1 -52.14 20.99 -14.30
N LYS A 2 -51.03 20.28 -14.60
CA LYS A 2 -49.65 20.41 -14.10
C LYS A 2 -49.36 20.07 -12.62
N SER A 3 -49.02 18.79 -12.42
CA SER A 3 -48.10 18.33 -11.37
C SER A 3 -46.75 19.04 -11.50
N SER A 4 -46.20 19.50 -10.38
CA SER A 4 -44.77 19.82 -10.25
C SER A 4 -44.15 18.83 -9.29
N VAL A 5 -43.50 17.80 -9.84
CA VAL A 5 -42.54 16.96 -9.12
C VAL A 5 -41.21 17.70 -9.18
N VAL A 6 -40.79 18.26 -8.05
CA VAL A 6 -39.42 18.76 -7.87
C VAL A 6 -38.55 17.55 -7.59
N LEU A 7 -37.92 17.01 -8.65
CA LEU A 7 -36.84 16.04 -8.53
C LEU A 7 -35.62 16.76 -7.97
N LEU A 8 -35.48 16.71 -6.64
CA LEU A 8 -34.24 16.97 -5.95
C LEU A 8 -33.30 15.79 -6.27
N PHE A 9 -32.57 15.89 -7.38
CA PHE A 9 -31.45 15.00 -7.63
C PHE A 9 -30.35 15.37 -6.63
N CYS A 10 -30.27 14.60 -5.54
CA CYS A 10 -29.04 14.43 -4.80
C CYS A 10 -28.00 13.91 -5.80
N PHE A 11 -27.17 14.80 -6.34
CA PHE A 11 -25.90 14.41 -6.91
C PHE A 11 -25.12 13.78 -5.77
N LEU A 12 -25.15 12.44 -5.72
CA LEU A 12 -24.10 11.62 -5.14
C LEU A 12 -22.80 12.06 -5.85
N GLY A 13 -22.17 13.10 -5.31
CA GLY A 13 -20.75 13.25 -5.45
C GLY A 13 -20.17 12.03 -4.76
N LEU A 14 -19.83 11.01 -5.54
CA LEU A 14 -18.79 10.06 -5.18
C LEU A 14 -17.53 10.90 -4.96
N VAL A 15 -17.41 11.46 -3.76
CA VAL A 15 -16.11 11.80 -3.21
C VAL A 15 -15.50 10.44 -2.94
N LEU A 16 -14.92 9.86 -4.00
CA LEU A 16 -13.77 9.00 -3.84
C LEU A 16 -12.77 9.92 -3.14
N CYS A 17 -12.80 9.94 -1.80
CA CYS A 17 -11.53 10.06 -1.10
C CYS A 17 -10.68 8.97 -1.74
N ASP A 18 -9.53 9.37 -2.24
CA ASP A 18 -8.51 8.47 -2.75
C ASP A 18 -7.48 8.40 -1.64
N ILE A 19 -7.08 7.20 -1.26
CA ILE A 19 -6.06 6.96 -0.26
C ILE A 19 -4.83 7.73 -0.71
N PRO A 20 -4.33 8.68 0.11
CA PRO A 20 -3.27 9.57 -0.33
C PRO A 20 -2.02 8.75 -0.66
N ASP A 21 -1.40 9.08 -1.80
CA ASP A 21 -0.12 8.51 -2.16
C ASP A 21 0.94 8.92 -1.13
N ILE A 22 1.94 8.05 -0.94
CA ILE A 22 3.12 8.37 -0.14
C ILE A 22 4.32 8.56 -1.07
N ASP A 23 5.21 9.47 -0.71
CA ASP A 23 6.48 9.67 -1.42
C ASP A 23 7.61 8.77 -0.90
N GLU A 24 8.79 8.91 -1.49
CA GLU A 24 9.99 8.14 -1.12
C GLU A 24 10.41 8.36 0.35
N ASP A 25 10.35 9.59 0.84
CA ASP A 25 10.75 9.95 2.20
C ASP A 25 9.74 9.43 3.22
N GLU A 26 8.45 9.49 2.90
CA GLU A 26 7.36 8.93 3.70
C GLU A 26 7.45 7.40 3.76
N PHE A 27 7.70 6.74 2.63
CA PHE A 27 7.94 5.29 2.59
C PHE A 27 9.15 4.91 3.44
N PHE A 28 10.27 5.61 3.28
CA PHE A 28 11.48 5.37 4.06
C PHE A 28 11.23 5.54 5.56
N THR A 29 10.59 6.64 5.93
CA THR A 29 10.28 6.96 7.34
C THR A 29 9.35 5.90 7.94
N LEU A 30 8.33 5.47 7.21
CA LEU A 30 7.39 4.44 7.63
C LEU A 30 8.11 3.14 7.95
N VAL A 31 8.91 2.62 7.00
CA VAL A 31 9.64 1.36 7.18
C VAL A 31 10.70 1.47 8.27
N MET A 32 11.41 2.59 8.35
CA MET A 32 12.49 2.78 9.33
C MET A 32 11.97 2.98 10.76
N SER A 33 10.71 3.42 10.93
CA SER A 33 10.03 3.51 12.22
C SER A 33 9.73 2.14 12.85
N VAL A 34 9.65 1.08 12.03
CA VAL A 34 9.42 -0.29 12.49
C VAL A 34 10.70 -0.85 13.12
N PRO A 35 10.61 -1.52 14.30
CA PRO A 35 11.76 -2.15 14.92
C PRO A 35 12.51 -3.05 13.94
N HIS A 36 13.84 -2.97 13.93
CA HIS A 36 14.68 -3.67 12.96
C HIS A 36 14.20 -5.10 12.70
N ARG A 37 14.09 -5.94 13.74
CA ARG A 37 13.71 -7.36 13.66
C ARG A 37 12.30 -7.66 13.09
N GLU A 38 11.46 -6.64 12.95
CA GLU A 38 10.06 -6.77 12.52
C GLU A 38 9.85 -6.22 11.10
N ARG A 39 10.83 -5.49 10.54
CA ARG A 39 10.68 -4.80 9.24
C ARG A 39 10.32 -5.72 8.10
N TYR A 40 10.96 -6.89 8.01
CA TYR A 40 10.66 -7.85 6.96
C TYR A 40 9.20 -8.31 7.03
N LEU A 41 8.72 -8.67 8.22
CA LEU A 41 7.34 -9.12 8.42
C LEU A 41 6.34 -8.01 8.14
N PHE A 42 6.62 -6.79 8.61
CA PHE A 42 5.82 -5.61 8.30
C PHE A 42 5.68 -5.41 6.78
N LEU A 43 6.80 -5.41 6.04
CA LEU A 43 6.79 -5.26 4.59
C LEU A 43 6.02 -6.39 3.90
N LYS A 44 6.27 -7.64 4.30
CA LYS A 44 5.56 -8.82 3.78
C LYS A 44 4.05 -8.68 3.96
N GLU A 45 3.60 -8.38 5.17
CA GLU A 45 2.17 -8.27 5.48
C GLU A 45 1.51 -7.13 4.70
N HIS A 46 2.11 -5.94 4.73
CA HIS A 46 1.52 -4.76 4.10
C HIS A 46 1.57 -4.79 2.58
N ILE A 47 2.66 -5.26 1.95
CA ILE A 47 2.75 -5.36 0.49
C ILE A 47 1.78 -6.42 -0.04
N LEU A 48 1.73 -7.62 0.57
CA LEU A 48 0.83 -8.68 0.12
C LEU A 48 -0.65 -8.33 0.36
N GLN A 49 -0.98 -7.74 1.51
CA GLN A 49 -2.33 -7.26 1.78
C GLN A 49 -2.71 -6.11 0.84
N GLY A 50 -1.82 -5.16 0.61
CA GLY A 50 -2.02 -4.03 -0.30
C GLY A 50 -2.32 -4.49 -1.72
N GLY A 51 -1.53 -5.43 -2.25
CA GLY A 51 -1.76 -5.99 -3.58
C GLY A 51 -3.07 -6.76 -3.69
N LYS A 52 -3.45 -7.48 -2.64
CA LYS A 52 -4.77 -8.14 -2.58
C LYS A 52 -5.90 -7.12 -2.62
N LEU A 53 -5.87 -6.09 -1.76
CA LEU A 53 -6.90 -5.06 -1.71
C LEU A 53 -6.99 -4.29 -3.03
N TYR A 54 -5.84 -3.91 -3.60
CA TYR A 54 -5.76 -3.18 -4.86
C TYR A 54 -6.34 -3.99 -6.04
N SER A 55 -6.02 -5.29 -6.13
CA SER A 55 -6.51 -6.17 -7.20
C SER A 55 -7.99 -6.56 -7.08
N THR A 56 -8.51 -6.73 -5.85
CA THR A 56 -9.93 -7.06 -5.65
C THR A 56 -10.85 -5.83 -5.68
N GLY A 57 -10.27 -4.63 -5.64
CA GLY A 57 -10.98 -3.39 -5.35
C GLY A 57 -11.27 -3.27 -3.85
N TYR A 58 -11.30 -2.03 -3.36
CA TYR A 58 -11.58 -1.70 -1.97
C TYR A 58 -12.56 -0.53 -1.88
N SER A 59 -13.26 -0.44 -0.75
CA SER A 59 -14.13 0.68 -0.37
C SER A 59 -13.49 1.36 0.83
N GLU A 60 -13.13 2.63 0.71
CA GLU A 60 -12.39 3.34 1.77
C GLU A 60 -13.13 3.46 3.09
N GLU A 61 -14.46 3.53 3.03
CA GLU A 61 -15.31 3.60 4.22
C GLU A 61 -15.17 2.35 5.10
N ASP A 62 -14.75 1.23 4.51
CA ASP A 62 -14.61 -0.07 5.17
C ASP A 62 -13.15 -0.40 5.56
N LEU A 63 -12.19 0.49 5.26
CA LEU A 63 -10.77 0.26 5.55
C LEU A 63 -10.37 0.79 6.92
N ASP A 64 -9.77 -0.09 7.71
CA ASP A 64 -8.98 0.33 8.87
C ASP A 64 -7.68 1.01 8.45
N ASP A 65 -7.03 1.69 9.41
CA ASP A 65 -5.81 2.45 9.15
C ASP A 65 -4.66 1.56 8.67
N ASN A 66 -4.60 0.30 9.12
CA ASN A 66 -3.60 -0.66 8.65
C ASN A 66 -3.79 -1.01 7.17
N SER A 67 -5.04 -1.22 6.74
CA SER A 67 -5.36 -1.52 5.35
C SER A 67 -5.08 -0.34 4.43
N LYS A 68 -5.30 0.90 4.93
CA LYS A 68 -4.89 2.11 4.21
C LYS A 68 -3.37 2.15 4.02
N ILE A 69 -2.59 1.90 5.07
CA ILE A 69 -1.13 1.81 4.99
C ILE A 69 -0.69 0.74 3.98
N SER A 70 -1.31 -0.45 4.00
CA SER A 70 -1.03 -1.51 3.04
C SER A 70 -1.22 -1.06 1.60
N ILE A 71 -2.31 -0.35 1.32
CA ILE A 71 -2.58 0.19 -0.02
C ILE A 71 -1.59 1.30 -0.38
N GLN A 72 -1.23 2.18 0.55
CA GLN A 72 -0.24 3.24 0.31
C GLN A 72 1.13 2.67 -0.08
N ILE A 73 1.63 1.69 0.69
CA ILE A 73 2.89 0.99 0.40
C ILE A 73 2.82 0.33 -0.98
N TYR A 74 1.73 -0.37 -1.29
CA TYR A 74 1.59 -1.04 -2.57
C TYR A 74 1.49 -0.06 -3.75
N LYS A 75 0.71 1.04 -3.62
CA LYS A 75 0.61 2.11 -4.63
C LYS A 75 1.98 2.75 -4.88
N PHE A 76 2.76 3.00 -3.82
CA PHE A 76 4.12 3.52 -3.96
C PHE A 76 5.00 2.59 -4.80
N LEU A 77 5.06 1.30 -4.47
CA LEU A 77 5.87 0.34 -5.24
C LEU A 77 5.37 0.18 -6.68
N TYR A 78 4.06 0.11 -6.88
CA TYR A 78 3.43 0.01 -8.20
C TYR A 78 3.73 1.22 -9.10
N ASN A 79 3.84 2.41 -8.52
CA ASN A 79 4.15 3.65 -9.23
C ASN A 79 5.67 3.92 -9.34
N SER A 80 6.51 3.08 -8.71
CA SER A 80 7.96 3.19 -8.76
C SER A 80 8.56 2.36 -9.92
N ASP A 81 9.86 2.49 -10.15
CA ASP A 81 10.61 1.64 -11.11
C ASP A 81 10.90 0.22 -10.58
N ALA A 82 10.25 -0.21 -9.49
CA ALA A 82 10.47 -1.52 -8.88
C ALA A 82 9.81 -2.66 -9.67
N ASP A 83 10.47 -3.82 -9.71
CA ASP A 83 9.86 -5.06 -10.23
C ASP A 83 8.91 -5.64 -9.16
N LEU A 84 7.66 -5.20 -9.19
CA LEU A 84 6.68 -5.57 -8.18
C LEU A 84 6.32 -7.07 -8.22
N ASP A 85 6.40 -7.70 -9.39
CA ASP A 85 6.12 -9.13 -9.54
C ASP A 85 7.22 -9.97 -8.85
N GLU A 86 8.49 -9.58 -9.01
CA GLU A 86 9.63 -10.18 -8.30
C GLU A 86 9.51 -9.96 -6.78
N ILE A 87 9.27 -8.72 -6.34
CA ILE A 87 9.07 -8.39 -4.92
C ILE A 87 7.97 -9.25 -4.28
N VAL A 88 6.81 -9.36 -4.93
CA VAL A 88 5.69 -10.15 -4.41
C VAL A 88 6.04 -11.64 -4.38
N SER A 89 6.73 -12.16 -5.39
CA SER A 89 7.20 -13.55 -5.44
C SER A 89 8.13 -13.87 -4.27
N ASP A 90 9.15 -13.03 -4.06
CA ASP A 90 10.17 -13.24 -3.02
C ASP A 90 9.58 -13.19 -1.61
N LEU A 91 8.69 -12.21 -1.36
CA LEU A 91 7.96 -12.10 -0.09
C LEU A 91 7.10 -13.33 0.20
N GLN A 92 6.51 -13.97 -0.83
CA GLN A 92 5.67 -15.17 -0.64
C GLN A 92 6.48 -16.39 -0.22
N VAL A 93 7.73 -16.51 -0.67
CA VAL A 93 8.60 -17.66 -0.38
C VAL A 93 9.58 -17.43 0.75
N ASP A 94 9.49 -16.29 1.44
CA ASP A 94 10.42 -15.90 2.49
C ASP A 94 11.87 -15.80 1.99
N ASP A 95 12.08 -15.09 0.88
CA ASP A 95 13.40 -14.74 0.35
C ASP A 95 13.74 -13.26 0.60
N THR A 96 14.96 -12.90 0.25
CA THR A 96 15.48 -11.53 0.23
C THR A 96 14.63 -10.66 -0.69
N VAL A 97 14.18 -9.52 -0.19
CA VAL A 97 13.43 -8.54 -0.99
C VAL A 97 14.23 -7.25 -1.13
N CYS A 98 14.36 -6.73 -2.35
CA CYS A 98 15.02 -5.46 -2.62
C CYS A 98 13.97 -4.39 -2.96
N LEU A 99 13.92 -3.33 -2.16
CA LEU A 99 12.94 -2.26 -2.27
C LEU A 99 13.63 -0.95 -2.64
N PRO A 100 12.95 -0.07 -3.41
CA PRO A 100 13.48 1.26 -3.71
C PRO A 100 13.73 2.04 -2.40
N VAL A 101 14.81 2.84 -2.39
CA VAL A 101 15.26 3.70 -1.27
C VAL A 101 15.74 2.95 -0.01
N ILE A 102 15.12 1.82 0.32
CA ILE A 102 15.42 1.00 1.49
C ILE A 102 16.50 -0.05 1.21
N GLY A 103 16.71 -0.45 -0.04
CA GLY A 103 17.65 -1.52 -0.39
C GLY A 103 17.11 -2.91 -0.04
N CYS A 104 18.01 -3.88 0.16
CA CYS A 104 17.63 -5.28 0.34
C CYS A 104 17.49 -5.68 1.83
N ILE A 105 16.51 -6.53 2.11
CA ILE A 105 16.16 -7.02 3.45
C ILE A 105 15.95 -8.54 3.39
N ASP A 106 16.60 -9.28 4.27
CA ASP A 106 16.48 -10.74 4.36
C ASP A 106 15.49 -11.15 5.47
N PRO A 107 14.84 -12.32 5.35
CA PRO A 107 14.11 -12.92 6.46
C PRO A 107 15.09 -13.32 7.58
N GLY A 108 15.04 -12.58 8.69
CA GLY A 108 15.89 -12.80 9.85
C GLY A 108 17.17 -11.95 9.91
N ASP A 109 17.56 -11.29 8.82
CA ASP A 109 18.55 -10.21 8.80
C ASP A 109 17.87 -8.95 8.23
N SER A 110 17.24 -8.19 9.12
CA SER A 110 16.46 -7.01 8.74
C SER A 110 17.30 -5.75 8.53
N ALA A 111 18.61 -5.94 8.29
CA ALA A 111 19.55 -4.87 8.03
C ALA A 111 19.41 -4.43 6.58
N VAL A 112 19.07 -3.16 6.39
CA VAL A 112 19.08 -2.48 5.10
C VAL A 112 20.49 -2.56 4.50
N ARG A 113 20.61 -3.19 3.34
CA ARG A 113 21.84 -3.20 2.54
C ARG A 113 21.69 -2.22 1.38
N PRO A 114 22.66 -1.29 1.17
CA PRO A 114 22.62 -0.41 0.02
C PRO A 114 22.58 -1.22 -1.28
N THR A 115 21.74 -0.77 -2.21
CA THR A 115 21.72 -1.24 -3.60
C THR A 115 22.87 -0.65 -4.41
#